data_AF-A0AA41YNK8-F1
#
_entry.id   AF-A0AA41YNK8-F1
#
_cell.length_a   1.000
_cell.length_b   1.000
_cell.length_c   1.000
_cell.angle_alpha   90.00
_cell.angle_beta   90.00
_cell.angle_gamma   90.00
#
_symmetry.space_group_name_H-M   'P 1'
#
loop_
_entity.id
_entity.type
_entity.pdbx_description
1 polymer ?
#
loop_
_entity_poly.entity_id
_entity_poly.type
_entity_poly.pdbx_seq_one_letter_code
_entity_poly.pdbx_strand_id
1 'polypeptide(L)'
;MFRLRLALPLIALSVLTLGGCSIGESMVDPYKRPGTWRPMGANALNLELQVARPADLVQGRGTVEADGDSAAKAIERLRNDKVKPLPQSSISSVGSSGGSSGGGS
;
A
#
# COMPACT_ATOMS: atom_id res chain seq x y z
N MET A 1 -30.93 53.56 2.17
CA MET A 1 -30.34 52.93 0.96
C MET A 1 -28.92 52.36 1.15
N PHE A 2 -28.12 52.79 2.14
CA PHE A 2 -26.75 52.27 2.34
C PHE A 2 -26.64 50.85 2.94
N ARG A 3 -27.60 50.41 3.76
CA ARG A 3 -27.54 49.10 4.44
C ARG A 3 -27.74 47.89 3.52
N LEU A 4 -28.40 48.07 2.37
CA LEU A 4 -28.63 47.01 1.39
C LEU A 4 -27.40 46.74 0.50
N ARG A 5 -26.54 47.77 0.29
CA ARG A 5 -25.34 47.66 -0.54
C ARG A 5 -24.18 46.94 0.15
N LEU A 6 -24.13 46.97 1.49
CA LEU A 6 -23.13 46.22 2.28
C LEU A 6 -23.52 44.75 2.53
N ALA A 7 -24.81 44.44 2.48
CA ALA A 7 -25.31 43.08 2.74
C ALA A 7 -24.96 42.11 1.61
N LEU A 8 -24.98 42.58 0.34
CA LEU A 8 -24.70 41.75 -0.82
C LEU A 8 -23.28 41.13 -0.84
N PRO A 9 -22.18 41.88 -0.60
CA PRO A 9 -20.84 41.28 -0.56
C PRO A 9 -20.63 40.38 0.66
N LEU A 10 -21.29 40.65 1.80
CA LEU A 10 -21.23 39.80 2.98
C LEU A 10 -21.96 38.46 2.77
N ILE A 11 -23.10 38.49 2.09
CA ILE A 11 -23.84 37.28 1.70
C ILE A 11 -23.02 36.49 0.68
N ALA A 12 -22.46 37.14 -0.34
CA ALA A 12 -21.62 36.48 -1.34
C ALA A 12 -20.37 35.84 -0.71
N LEU A 13 -19.72 36.54 0.22
CA LEU A 13 -18.56 36.02 0.95
C LEU A 13 -18.93 34.84 1.85
N SER A 14 -20.10 34.90 2.51
CA SER A 14 -20.62 33.80 3.35
C SER A 14 -20.96 32.57 2.51
N VAL A 15 -21.56 32.76 1.32
CA VAL A 15 -21.84 31.66 0.38
C VAL A 15 -20.53 31.03 -0.12
N LEU A 16 -19.50 31.85 -0.37
CA LEU A 16 -18.19 31.37 -0.84
C LEU A 16 -17.42 30.59 0.25
N THR A 17 -17.48 31.03 1.51
CA THR A 17 -16.78 30.35 2.62
C THR A 17 -17.52 29.10 3.11
N LEU A 18 -18.86 29.10 3.13
CA LEU A 18 -19.65 27.90 3.46
C LEU A 18 -19.64 26.87 2.31
N GLY A 19 -19.66 27.33 1.05
CA GLY A 19 -19.51 26.45 -0.12
C GLY A 19 -18.13 25.82 -0.21
N GLY A 20 -17.08 26.50 0.26
CA GLY A 20 -15.68 26.05 0.29
C GLY A 20 -15.42 24.76 1.09
N CYS A 21 -16.22 24.50 2.12
CA CYS A 21 -16.00 23.36 3.02
C CYS A 21 -16.58 22.04 2.48
N SER A 22 -17.56 22.08 1.57
CA SER A 22 -18.15 20.88 0.94
C SER A 22 -17.48 20.48 -0.38
N ILE A 23 -16.57 21.31 -0.91
CA ILE A 23 -15.84 21.04 -2.16
C ILE A 23 -14.76 19.95 -1.98
N GLY A 24 -14.33 19.70 -0.74
CA GLY A 24 -13.24 18.76 -0.42
C GLY A 24 -13.64 17.28 -0.39
N GLU A 25 -14.85 16.95 0.04
CA GLU A 25 -15.29 15.54 0.15
C GLU A 25 -16.04 15.04 -1.09
N SER A 26 -16.59 15.95 -1.91
CA SER A 26 -17.58 15.58 -2.94
C SER A 26 -17.13 15.80 -4.39
N MET A 27 -16.10 16.62 -4.67
CA MET A 27 -15.83 17.00 -6.08
C MET A 27 -14.93 16.07 -6.88
N VAL A 28 -14.05 15.25 -6.27
CA VAL A 28 -13.46 14.09 -6.95
C VAL A 28 -13.00 13.11 -5.88
N ASP A 29 -13.85 12.18 -5.46
CA ASP A 29 -13.33 10.98 -4.78
C ASP A 29 -12.32 10.33 -5.73
N PRO A 30 -11.00 10.31 -5.41
CA PRO A 30 -9.98 9.77 -6.30
C PRO A 30 -10.22 8.28 -6.62
N TYR A 31 -10.94 7.57 -5.75
CA TYR A 31 -11.33 6.17 -5.92
C TYR A 31 -12.51 5.98 -6.88
N LYS A 32 -13.21 7.06 -7.27
CA LYS A 32 -14.33 7.03 -8.24
C LYS A 32 -13.93 7.43 -9.66
N ARG A 33 -12.67 7.80 -9.91
CA ARG A 33 -12.20 8.17 -11.25
C ARG A 33 -12.23 6.96 -12.20
N PRO A 34 -12.60 7.13 -13.48
CA PRO A 34 -12.47 6.06 -14.48
C PRO A 34 -11.02 5.55 -14.54
N GLY A 35 -10.85 4.23 -14.53
CA GLY A 35 -9.52 3.60 -14.53
C GLY A 35 -8.86 3.45 -13.16
N THR A 36 -9.42 4.01 -12.08
CA THR A 36 -8.95 3.69 -10.73
C THR A 36 -9.36 2.27 -10.36
N TRP A 37 -8.45 1.54 -9.68
CA TRP A 37 -8.75 0.23 -9.15
C TRP A 37 -9.96 0.29 -8.22
N ARG A 38 -10.88 -0.66 -8.37
CA ARG A 38 -12.07 -0.78 -7.52
C ARG A 38 -12.08 -2.17 -6.90
N PRO A 39 -12.48 -2.29 -5.63
CA PRO A 39 -12.63 -3.60 -5.02
C PRO A 39 -13.74 -4.37 -5.73
N MET A 40 -13.36 -5.32 -6.58
CA MET A 40 -14.30 -6.22 -7.28
C MET A 40 -14.48 -7.57 -6.53
N GLY A 41 -14.08 -7.63 -5.26
CA GLY A 41 -14.02 -8.88 -4.51
C GLY A 41 -12.89 -9.82 -4.93
N ALA A 42 -12.09 -9.48 -5.94
CA ALA A 42 -10.97 -10.31 -6.41
C ALA A 42 -9.95 -10.64 -5.30
N ASN A 43 -9.72 -9.73 -4.36
CA ASN A 43 -8.88 -10.01 -3.21
C ASN A 43 -9.49 -11.08 -2.30
N ALA A 44 -10.80 -10.96 -1.98
CA ALA A 44 -11.51 -11.95 -1.16
C ALA A 44 -11.50 -13.33 -1.83
N LEU A 45 -11.82 -13.40 -3.13
CA LEU A 45 -11.74 -14.65 -3.91
C LEU A 45 -10.33 -15.25 -3.93
N ASN A 46 -9.31 -14.42 -4.14
CA ASN A 46 -7.93 -14.89 -4.11
C ASN A 46 -7.53 -15.43 -2.74
N LEU A 47 -8.01 -14.82 -1.65
CA LEU A 47 -7.76 -15.30 -0.29
C LEU A 47 -8.48 -16.62 -0.01
N GLU A 48 -9.74 -16.77 -0.47
CA GLU A 48 -10.48 -18.03 -0.38
C GLU A 48 -9.75 -19.17 -1.11
N LEU A 49 -9.22 -18.91 -2.31
CA LEU A 49 -8.48 -19.89 -3.10
C LEU A 49 -7.11 -20.25 -2.50
N GLN A 50 -6.49 -19.34 -1.74
CA GLN A 50 -5.19 -19.55 -1.12
C GLN A 50 -5.30 -20.18 0.28
N VAL A 51 -6.50 -20.25 0.84
CA VAL A 51 -6.69 -20.81 2.17
C VAL A 51 -6.44 -22.32 2.14
N ALA A 52 -5.52 -22.80 3.00
CA ALA A 52 -5.18 -24.22 3.05
C ALA A 52 -6.34 -25.11 3.54
N ARG A 53 -7.23 -24.55 4.35
CA ARG A 53 -8.41 -25.23 4.92
C ARG A 53 -9.64 -24.32 4.86
N PRO A 54 -10.66 -24.61 4.03
CA PRO A 54 -11.83 -23.74 3.88
C PRO A 54 -12.60 -23.43 5.16
N ALA A 55 -12.62 -24.36 6.13
CA ALA A 55 -13.27 -24.15 7.43
C ALA A 55 -12.68 -22.96 8.21
N ASP A 56 -11.40 -22.64 7.97
CA ASP A 56 -10.71 -21.52 8.63
C ASP A 56 -11.27 -20.15 8.18
N LEU A 57 -12.05 -20.07 7.09
CA LEU A 57 -12.74 -18.83 6.65
C LEU A 57 -13.96 -18.48 7.51
N VAL A 58 -14.58 -19.49 8.14
CA VAL A 58 -15.76 -19.33 8.99
C VAL A 58 -15.35 -19.24 10.45
N GLN A 59 -14.38 -20.07 10.86
CA GLN A 59 -13.92 -20.13 12.23
C GLN A 59 -12.42 -20.39 12.28
N GLY A 60 -11.69 -19.45 12.84
CA GLY A 60 -10.28 -19.64 13.15
C GLY A 60 -10.08 -20.79 14.15
N ARG A 61 -8.93 -21.46 14.05
CA ARG A 61 -8.54 -22.55 14.94
C ARG A 61 -7.51 -22.07 15.96
N GLY A 62 -7.63 -22.54 17.19
CA GLY A 62 -6.53 -22.47 18.15
C GLY A 62 -5.36 -23.30 17.64
N THR A 63 -4.15 -22.78 17.77
CA THR A 63 -2.93 -23.56 17.58
C THR A 63 -2.53 -24.12 18.94
N VAL A 64 -2.52 -25.45 19.07
CA VAL A 64 -2.01 -26.13 20.28
C VAL A 64 -0.52 -25.82 20.50
N GLU A 65 0.18 -25.44 19.43
CA GLU A 65 1.64 -25.32 19.35
C GLU A 65 2.15 -23.88 19.25
N ALA A 66 1.31 -22.85 19.48
CA ALA A 66 1.83 -21.48 19.57
C ALA A 66 2.62 -21.33 20.87
N ASP A 67 3.85 -21.84 20.84
CA ASP A 67 4.81 -21.73 21.91
C ASP A 67 5.28 -20.28 21.97
N GLY A 68 4.87 -19.57 23.01
CA GLY A 68 5.30 -18.20 23.26
C GLY A 68 6.82 -18.07 23.30
N ASP A 69 7.53 -19.15 23.65
CA ASP A 69 8.99 -19.21 23.63
C ASP A 69 9.56 -19.12 22.21
N SER A 70 8.90 -19.75 21.22
CA SER A 70 9.28 -19.66 19.81
C SER A 70 9.17 -18.23 19.28
N ALA A 71 8.08 -17.52 19.64
CA ALA A 71 7.84 -16.13 19.29
C ALA A 71 8.83 -15.19 20.01
N ALA A 72 9.06 -15.41 21.30
CA ALA A 72 10.03 -14.66 22.10
C ALA A 72 11.45 -14.79 21.52
N LYS A 73 11.89 -16.01 21.20
CA LYS A 73 13.19 -16.28 20.56
C LYS A 73 13.32 -15.65 19.17
N ALA A 74 12.23 -15.50 18.42
CA ALA A 74 12.25 -14.80 17.14
C ALA A 74 12.46 -13.28 17.33
N ILE A 75 11.77 -12.67 18.30
CA ILE A 75 11.94 -11.26 18.65
C ILE A 75 13.34 -11.01 19.23
N GLU A 76 13.84 -11.91 20.07
CA GLU A 76 15.19 -11.82 20.63
C GLU A 76 16.25 -11.87 19.53
N ARG A 77 16.11 -12.78 18.57
CA ARG A 77 16.93 -12.79 17.36
C ARG A 77 16.80 -11.48 16.59
N LEU A 78 15.60 -10.96 16.34
CA LEU A 78 15.46 -9.67 15.64
C LEU A 78 16.17 -8.51 16.37
N ARG A 79 16.14 -8.50 17.70
CA ARG A 79 16.75 -7.45 18.53
C ARG A 79 18.27 -7.57 18.64
N ASN A 80 18.76 -8.80 18.80
CA ASN A 80 20.15 -9.09 19.16
C ASN A 80 20.99 -9.59 17.97
N ASP A 81 20.37 -10.22 16.98
CA ASP A 81 20.99 -10.79 15.77
C ASP A 81 21.04 -9.73 14.65
N LYS A 82 21.55 -8.54 15.00
CA LYS A 82 21.64 -7.39 14.08
C LYS A 82 22.52 -7.73 12.87
N VAL A 83 21.88 -7.68 11.70
CA VAL A 83 22.46 -7.76 10.35
C VAL A 83 23.22 -9.06 10.10
N LYS A 84 22.48 -10.11 9.71
CA LYS A 84 23.09 -11.25 9.02
C LYS A 84 23.49 -10.83 7.61
N PRO A 85 24.75 -11.03 7.20
CA PRO A 85 25.13 -10.79 5.82
C PRO A 85 24.26 -11.65 4.91
N LEU A 86 23.73 -11.04 3.85
CA LEU A 86 23.03 -11.79 2.82
C LEU A 86 24.00 -12.85 2.28
N PRO A 87 23.55 -14.11 2.10
CA PRO A 87 24.37 -15.11 1.45
C PRO A 87 24.78 -14.54 0.09
N GLN A 88 26.08 -14.64 -0.23
CA GLN A 88 26.68 -14.06 -1.41
C GLN A 88 26.07 -14.71 -2.66
N SER A 89 25.02 -14.09 -3.21
CA SER A 89 24.30 -14.54 -4.40
C SER A 89 24.99 -14.12 -5.69
N SER A 90 26.32 -14.25 -5.75
CA SER A 90 27.07 -14.17 -7.01
C SER A 90 26.92 -15.49 -7.76
N ILE A 91 25.77 -15.69 -8.40
CA ILE A 91 25.51 -16.85 -9.28
C ILE A 91 26.15 -16.65 -10.67
N SER A 92 26.71 -15.49 -10.97
CA SER A 92 27.42 -15.29 -12.24
C SER A 92 28.65 -14.40 -12.07
N SER A 93 29.84 -14.99 -12.11
CA SER A 93 30.96 -14.30 -12.73
C SER A 93 30.65 -14.27 -14.22
N VAL A 94 30.14 -13.14 -14.73
CA VAL A 94 30.13 -12.90 -16.18
C VAL A 94 31.59 -12.82 -16.60
N GLY A 95 32.14 -13.96 -17.03
CA GLY A 95 33.42 -14.01 -17.71
C GLY A 95 33.27 -13.19 -18.97
N SER A 96 33.93 -12.04 -19.03
CA SER A 96 34.14 -11.32 -20.27
C SER A 96 35.04 -12.19 -21.16
N SER A 97 34.44 -13.13 -21.89
CA SER A 97 35.11 -13.83 -22.98
C SER A 97 35.35 -12.80 -24.06
N GLY A 98 36.63 -12.48 -24.27
CA GLY A 98 37.08 -11.43 -25.17
C GLY A 98 36.48 -11.52 -26.57
N GLY A 99 35.90 -10.41 -27.00
CA GLY A 99 35.70 -10.10 -28.41
C GLY A 99 36.84 -9.22 -28.90
N SER A 100 37.90 -9.83 -29.42
CA SER A 100 38.85 -9.13 -30.28
C SER A 100 38.22 -9.01 -31.67
N SER A 101 37.61 -7.86 -31.97
CA SER A 101 37.25 -7.50 -33.34
C SER A 101 38.35 -6.60 -33.89
N GLY A 102 39.23 -7.18 -34.70
CA GLY A 102 40.17 -6.44 -35.51
C GLY A 102 39.44 -5.53 -36.51
N GLY A 103 40.02 -4.36 -36.76
CA GLY A 103 39.63 -3.44 -37.83
C GLY A 103 40.73 -2.40 -38.04
N GLY A 104 41.51 -2.57 -39.12
CA GLY A 104 42.30 -1.49 -39.74
C GLY A 104 41.39 -0.40 -40.31
N SER A 105 41.85 0.80 -40.65
CA SER A 105 43.09 1.19 -41.34
C SER A 105 43.63 2.52 -40.84
#